data_AF-A0A2V4DQ42-F1
#
_entry.id   AF-A0A2V4DQ42-F1
#
_cell.length_a   1.000
_cell.length_b   1.000
_cell.length_c   1.000
_cell.angle_alpha   90.00
_cell.angle_beta   90.00
_cell.angle_gamma   90.00
#
_symmetry.space_group_name_H-M   'P 1'
#
loop_
_entity.id
_entity.type
_entity.pdbx_description
1 polymer ?
#
loop_
_entity_poly.entity_id
_entity_poly.type
_entity_poly.pdbx_seq_one_letter_code
_entity_poly.pdbx_strand_id
1 'polypeptide(L)'
;MIIARNIDGARQIIYKHKKNIHLATGLNEYNELSESSINRGIECLALFAERLNGFPTENVRIVATYTLRIAKNRLKFLNEAAKILPYPIEIISGQEEARLIYLGTMTAESTNENDSKFVVDIGGGSTEIAIGKGNDLKPILVASRPMGCVTYTKQFFPQKKIDYHSFQQAKLAAEQQIENLINLIKKHNISAAFGTSGTIKSIYKILLDIGVSDGIITPKRLDDLISYVLEFNDFHEIDFPSLSEERKNVFVSGLAIFSGVFNALGLKELQFSPSALREGVLYELIDGPNYRDIRQTTAESLSQHYNIDERHAKQIVKTAKYFFSQWKAQSSMIIPQSVESILYWAAQLHEVGLKINFSSIHKHSSYILKNSNLPGFNEEQQLLLSTLVRYHRKSINIEEFPYFSLFEFKHIIAMLQILRLSILINNQRSNDLDLDAFKLILSQEKFTKVTLAIDKLFVENNRLILLDLEQEQKYWKAVNNWKLSIETF
;
A
#
# COMPACT_ATOMS: atom_id res chain seq x y z
N MET A 1 -12.58 3.25 12.53
CA MET A 1 -12.68 1.79 12.72
C MET A 1 -14.01 1.27 12.18
N ILE A 2 -14.00 0.09 11.57
CA ILE A 2 -15.20 -0.69 11.20
C ILE A 2 -14.98 -2.12 11.67
N ILE A 3 -16.01 -2.75 12.23
CA ILE A 3 -16.02 -4.15 12.64
C ILE A 3 -17.23 -4.79 11.99
N ALA A 4 -17.02 -5.95 11.37
CA ALA A 4 -18.08 -6.74 10.77
C ALA A 4 -17.93 -8.21 11.16
N ARG A 5 -19.03 -8.96 11.01
CA ARG A 5 -19.02 -10.42 11.00
C ARG A 5 -19.46 -10.92 9.63
N ASN A 6 -18.98 -12.09 9.26
CA ASN A 6 -19.44 -12.83 8.09
C ASN A 6 -20.39 -13.93 8.56
N ILE A 7 -21.64 -13.91 8.08
CA ILE A 7 -22.66 -14.94 8.36
C ILE A 7 -23.21 -15.39 7.01
N ASP A 8 -23.08 -16.67 6.68
CA ASP A 8 -23.61 -17.28 5.45
C ASP A 8 -23.22 -16.53 4.17
N GLY A 9 -22.00 -15.98 4.13
CA GLY A 9 -21.49 -15.19 3.00
C GLY A 9 -21.98 -13.73 2.98
N ALA A 10 -22.90 -13.36 3.86
CA ALA A 10 -23.34 -11.98 4.06
C ALA A 10 -22.45 -11.27 5.09
N ARG A 11 -21.96 -10.10 4.71
CA ARG A 11 -21.16 -9.24 5.59
C ARG A 11 -22.07 -8.30 6.37
N GLN A 12 -22.09 -8.44 7.68
CA GLN A 12 -22.87 -7.59 8.56
C GLN A 12 -21.95 -6.66 9.36
N ILE A 13 -22.10 -5.36 9.15
CA ILE A 13 -21.41 -4.34 9.96
C ILE A 13 -22.00 -4.35 11.37
N ILE A 14 -21.17 -4.59 12.37
CA ILE A 14 -21.56 -4.60 13.79
C ILE A 14 -21.25 -3.24 14.43
N TYR A 15 -20.18 -2.60 13.99
CA TYR A 15 -19.69 -1.38 14.62
C TYR A 15 -18.96 -0.48 13.63
N LYS A 16 -19.24 0.82 13.70
CA LYS A 16 -18.60 1.84 12.89
C LYS A 16 -18.32 3.05 13.77
N HIS A 17 -17.05 3.45 13.84
CA HIS A 17 -16.63 4.58 14.64
C HIS A 17 -15.62 5.45 13.89
N LYS A 18 -15.75 6.76 14.09
CA LYS A 18 -14.89 7.80 13.51
C LYS A 18 -14.57 8.80 14.61
N LYS A 19 -13.28 9.08 14.81
CA LYS A 19 -12.77 10.14 15.68
C LYS A 19 -11.85 11.04 14.88
N ASN A 20 -12.06 12.35 14.94
CA ASN A 20 -11.26 13.32 14.20
C ASN A 20 -10.02 13.68 15.03
N ILE A 21 -8.84 13.16 14.64
CA ILE A 21 -7.58 13.43 15.34
C ILE A 21 -6.77 14.60 14.75
N HIS A 22 -7.14 15.01 13.53
CA HIS A 22 -6.46 16.05 12.76
C HIS A 22 -4.93 15.87 12.69
N LEU A 23 -4.44 14.65 12.48
CA LEU A 23 -3.00 14.35 12.53
C LEU A 23 -2.17 15.22 11.58
N ALA A 24 -2.72 15.51 10.39
CA ALA A 24 -2.07 16.34 9.37
C ALA A 24 -1.77 17.79 9.82
N THR A 25 -2.54 18.36 10.76
CA THR A 25 -2.27 19.72 11.26
C THR A 25 -0.99 19.78 12.09
N GLY A 26 -0.52 18.63 12.58
CA GLY A 26 0.72 18.50 13.34
C GLY A 26 1.99 18.54 12.51
N LEU A 27 1.89 18.52 11.17
CA LEU A 27 3.07 18.56 10.30
C LEU A 27 3.62 19.98 10.18
N ASN A 28 4.90 20.12 10.53
CA ASN A 28 5.69 21.33 10.28
C ASN A 28 6.24 21.37 8.83
N GLU A 29 6.98 22.42 8.49
CA GLU A 29 7.61 22.60 7.17
C GLU A 29 8.65 21.52 6.81
N TYR A 30 9.20 20.84 7.82
CA TYR A 30 10.16 19.73 7.64
C TYR A 30 9.48 18.36 7.52
N ASN A 31 8.14 18.32 7.49
CA ASN A 31 7.31 17.11 7.57
C ASN A 31 7.53 16.29 8.85
N GLU A 32 7.68 16.95 10.00
CA GLU A 32 7.71 16.30 11.30
C GLU A 32 6.41 16.53 12.05
N LEU A 33 5.89 15.47 12.66
CA LEU A 33 4.72 15.51 13.52
C LEU A 33 5.05 16.13 14.88
N SER A 34 4.24 17.09 15.30
CA SER A 34 4.27 17.64 16.66
C SER A 34 3.94 16.57 17.71
N GLU A 35 4.51 16.69 18.90
CA GLU A 35 4.23 15.77 20.01
C GLU A 35 2.75 15.77 20.40
N SER A 36 2.12 16.94 20.40
CA SER A 36 0.67 17.07 20.66
C SER A 36 -0.17 16.27 19.67
N SER A 37 0.24 16.17 18.40
CA SER A 37 -0.49 15.42 17.39
C SER A 37 -0.24 13.93 17.49
N ILE A 38 0.99 13.52 17.85
CA ILE A 38 1.31 12.14 18.19
C ILE A 38 0.43 11.69 19.37
N ASN A 39 0.43 12.42 20.48
CA ASN A 39 -0.34 12.08 21.68
C ASN A 39 -1.84 11.91 21.39
N ARG A 40 -2.47 12.86 20.66
CA ARG A 40 -3.88 12.71 20.24
C ARG A 40 -4.14 11.44 19.44
N GLY A 41 -3.21 11.06 18.56
CA GLY A 41 -3.31 9.83 17.79
C GLY A 41 -3.16 8.59 18.66
N ILE A 42 -2.21 8.57 19.58
CA ILE A 42 -1.99 7.47 20.54
C ILE A 42 -3.20 7.30 21.46
N GLU A 43 -3.75 8.38 22.01
CA GLU A 43 -4.99 8.36 22.82
C GLU A 43 -6.18 7.78 22.03
N CYS A 44 -6.31 8.13 20.74
CA CYS A 44 -7.33 7.53 19.89
C CYS A 44 -7.10 6.04 19.66
N LEU A 45 -5.85 5.61 19.46
CA LEU A 45 -5.50 4.20 19.27
C LEU A 45 -5.74 3.39 20.55
N ALA A 46 -5.52 3.97 21.74
CA ALA A 46 -5.80 3.29 23.01
C ALA A 46 -7.28 2.92 23.14
N LEU A 47 -8.18 3.84 22.78
CA LEU A 47 -9.63 3.57 22.74
C LEU A 47 -9.99 2.48 21.72
N PHE A 48 -9.27 2.40 20.59
CA PHE A 48 -9.50 1.33 19.61
C PHE A 48 -8.93 0.00 20.10
N ALA A 49 -7.80 0.00 20.79
CA ALA A 49 -7.19 -1.20 21.37
C ALA A 49 -8.15 -1.87 22.38
N GLU A 50 -8.79 -1.09 23.25
CA GLU A 50 -9.83 -1.59 24.17
C GLU A 50 -10.97 -2.30 23.42
N ARG A 51 -11.43 -1.71 22.31
CA ARG A 51 -12.53 -2.26 21.52
C ARG A 51 -12.14 -3.48 20.70
N LEU A 52 -10.87 -3.58 20.32
CA LEU A 52 -10.30 -4.70 19.56
C LEU A 52 -9.74 -5.79 20.48
N ASN A 53 -9.89 -5.68 21.80
CA ASN A 53 -9.42 -6.70 22.72
C ASN A 53 -10.03 -8.08 22.40
N GLY A 54 -9.18 -9.11 22.33
CA GLY A 54 -9.57 -10.48 21.99
C GLY A 54 -9.70 -10.80 20.49
N PHE A 55 -9.45 -9.85 19.59
CA PHE A 55 -9.42 -10.15 18.16
C PHE A 55 -8.10 -10.86 17.78
N PRO A 56 -8.15 -11.96 17.00
CA PRO A 56 -6.95 -12.52 16.38
C PRO A 56 -6.27 -11.49 15.46
N THR A 57 -4.93 -11.48 15.44
CA THR A 57 -4.16 -10.52 14.65
C THR A 57 -4.49 -10.60 13.16
N GLU A 58 -4.75 -11.78 12.63
CA GLU A 58 -5.14 -12.04 11.25
C GLU A 58 -6.51 -11.43 10.87
N ASN A 59 -7.33 -11.09 11.87
CA ASN A 59 -8.66 -10.49 11.68
C ASN A 59 -8.67 -8.98 11.89
N VAL A 60 -7.50 -8.36 12.06
CA VAL A 60 -7.38 -6.91 12.24
C VAL A 60 -6.34 -6.37 11.26
N ARG A 61 -6.77 -5.42 10.43
CA ARG A 61 -5.87 -4.69 9.54
C ARG A 61 -5.97 -3.19 9.80
N ILE A 62 -4.84 -2.56 10.06
CA ILE A 62 -4.75 -1.13 10.35
C ILE A 62 -3.87 -0.50 9.28
N VAL A 63 -4.45 0.41 8.51
CA VAL A 63 -3.73 1.14 7.46
C VAL A 63 -3.50 2.59 7.86
N ALA A 64 -2.34 3.11 7.46
CA ALA A 64 -1.93 4.50 7.64
C ALA A 64 -1.66 5.13 6.28
N THR A 65 -2.14 6.35 6.09
CA THR A 65 -2.18 7.01 4.78
C THR A 65 -1.29 8.27 4.77
N TYR A 66 -1.66 9.29 3.98
CA TYR A 66 -0.87 10.48 3.67
C TYR A 66 0.02 11.00 4.80
N THR A 67 -0.55 11.30 5.98
CA THR A 67 0.20 11.96 7.05
C THR A 67 1.39 11.14 7.54
N LEU A 68 1.22 9.83 7.76
CA LEU A 68 2.31 8.95 8.19
C LEU A 68 3.22 8.55 7.04
N ARG A 69 2.71 8.58 5.80
CA ARG A 69 3.52 8.39 4.59
C ARG A 69 4.59 9.48 4.46
N ILE A 70 4.26 10.75 4.71
CA ILE A 70 5.21 11.87 4.55
C ILE A 70 5.99 12.24 5.81
N ALA A 71 5.53 11.83 7.00
CA ALA A 71 6.16 12.20 8.27
C ALA A 71 7.57 11.61 8.41
N LYS A 72 8.60 12.46 8.48
CA LYS A 72 10.00 12.02 8.66
C LYS A 72 10.23 11.33 10.00
N ASN A 73 9.52 11.78 11.04
CA ASN A 73 9.56 11.20 12.39
C ASN A 73 8.45 10.16 12.63
N ARG A 74 7.87 9.55 11.58
CA ARG A 74 6.80 8.55 11.69
C ARG A 74 7.14 7.38 12.63
N LEU A 75 8.41 6.99 12.72
CA LEU A 75 8.85 5.92 13.63
C LEU A 75 8.56 6.24 15.10
N LYS A 76 8.62 7.51 15.51
CA LYS A 76 8.22 7.92 16.86
C LYS A 76 6.76 7.57 17.12
N PHE A 77 5.87 7.87 16.16
CA PHE A 77 4.46 7.52 16.26
C PHE A 77 4.23 6.00 16.29
N LEU A 78 4.86 5.25 15.37
CA LEU A 78 4.69 3.79 15.28
C LEU A 78 5.19 3.08 16.55
N ASN A 79 6.32 3.52 17.11
CA ASN A 79 6.87 2.93 18.34
C ASN A 79 5.97 3.18 19.56
N GLU A 80 5.38 4.38 19.69
CA GLU A 80 4.41 4.63 20.77
C GLU A 80 3.11 3.85 20.55
N ALA A 81 2.64 3.73 19.31
CA ALA A 81 1.45 2.94 18.98
C ALA A 81 1.64 1.44 19.31
N ALA A 82 2.82 0.88 19.02
CA ALA A 82 3.13 -0.52 19.29
C ALA A 82 3.10 -0.89 20.79
N LYS A 83 3.25 0.09 21.70
CA LYS A 83 3.15 -0.15 23.15
C LYS A 83 1.71 -0.41 23.62
N ILE A 84 0.72 0.09 22.89
CA ILE A 84 -0.70 0.04 23.28
C ILE A 84 -1.54 -0.84 22.36
N LEU A 85 -1.03 -1.17 21.17
CA LEU A 85 -1.77 -1.84 20.12
C LEU A 85 -1.02 -3.11 19.69
N PRO A 86 -1.60 -4.31 19.88
CA PRO A 86 -0.95 -5.57 19.47
C PRO A 86 -1.04 -5.82 17.95
N TYR A 87 -1.55 -4.85 17.18
CA TYR A 87 -1.78 -4.97 15.75
C TYR A 87 -0.83 -4.04 14.99
N PRO A 88 -0.17 -4.52 13.92
CA PRO A 88 0.72 -3.70 13.12
C PRO A 88 -0.03 -2.59 12.39
N ILE A 89 0.59 -1.42 12.29
CA ILE A 89 0.11 -0.31 11.45
C ILE A 89 0.85 -0.36 10.11
N GLU A 90 0.10 -0.61 9.04
CA GLU A 90 0.62 -0.71 7.68
C GLU A 90 0.53 0.65 6.96
N ILE A 91 1.66 1.27 6.66
CA ILE A 91 1.66 2.47 5.80
C ILE A 91 1.45 2.03 4.35
N ILE A 92 0.44 2.59 3.69
CA ILE A 92 0.10 2.29 2.29
C ILE A 92 0.42 3.48 1.37
N SER A 93 0.81 3.15 0.13
CA SER A 93 1.01 4.14 -0.92
C SER A 93 -0.31 4.84 -1.27
N GLY A 94 -0.23 6.01 -1.88
CA GLY A 94 -1.44 6.72 -2.33
C GLY A 94 -2.20 5.94 -3.43
N GLN A 95 -1.49 5.18 -4.25
CA GLN A 95 -2.11 4.34 -5.28
C GLN A 95 -2.86 3.15 -4.66
N GLU A 96 -2.29 2.53 -3.62
CA GLU A 96 -2.95 1.44 -2.89
C GLU A 96 -4.16 1.96 -2.11
N GLU A 97 -4.06 3.15 -1.52
CA GLU A 97 -5.18 3.87 -0.91
C GLU A 97 -6.32 4.10 -1.92
N ALA A 98 -6.01 4.63 -3.11
CA ALA A 98 -6.97 4.83 -4.19
C ALA A 98 -7.63 3.52 -4.65
N ARG A 99 -6.85 2.44 -4.76
CA ARG A 99 -7.36 1.11 -5.15
C ARG A 99 -8.32 0.55 -4.11
N LEU A 100 -7.99 0.66 -2.82
CA LEU A 100 -8.84 0.19 -1.73
C LEU A 100 -10.11 1.05 -1.59
N ILE A 101 -10.02 2.37 -1.81
CA ILE A 101 -11.19 3.25 -1.87
C ILE A 101 -12.11 2.85 -3.02
N TYR A 102 -11.56 2.59 -4.21
CA TYR A 102 -12.32 2.10 -5.35
C TYR A 102 -13.01 0.78 -5.01
N LEU A 103 -12.28 -0.20 -4.46
CA LEU A 103 -12.84 -1.48 -4.02
C LEU A 103 -14.00 -1.26 -3.04
N GLY A 104 -13.81 -0.46 -1.99
CA GLY A 104 -14.86 -0.16 -1.02
C GLY A 104 -16.09 0.48 -1.67
N THR A 105 -15.89 1.41 -2.61
CA THR A 105 -16.99 2.07 -3.34
C THR A 105 -17.75 1.06 -4.20
N MET A 106 -17.06 0.24 -5.00
CA MET A 106 -17.69 -0.72 -5.91
C MET A 106 -18.44 -1.85 -5.18
N THR A 107 -18.18 -2.06 -3.89
CA THR A 107 -18.88 -3.07 -3.10
C THR A 107 -20.19 -2.57 -2.50
N ALA A 108 -20.45 -1.27 -2.57
CA ALA A 108 -21.67 -0.64 -2.05
C ALA A 108 -22.57 -0.09 -3.16
N GLU A 109 -21.97 0.35 -4.27
CA GLU A 109 -22.69 0.97 -5.37
C GLU A 109 -23.10 -0.07 -6.43
N SER A 110 -24.29 0.10 -7.01
CA SER A 110 -24.75 -0.70 -8.14
C SER A 110 -24.39 -0.02 -9.45
N THR A 111 -23.72 -0.74 -10.35
CA THR A 111 -23.31 -0.23 -11.67
C THR A 111 -23.72 -1.19 -12.78
N ASN A 112 -23.83 -0.69 -14.00
CA ASN A 112 -24.07 -1.52 -15.17
C ASN A 112 -22.76 -2.09 -15.73
N GLU A 113 -22.84 -3.21 -16.44
CA GLU A 113 -21.68 -3.88 -17.06
C GLU A 113 -20.92 -3.00 -18.06
N ASN A 114 -21.58 -2.00 -18.66
CA ASN A 114 -20.97 -1.09 -19.62
C ASN A 114 -20.46 0.21 -18.99
N ASP A 115 -20.62 0.40 -17.67
CA ASP A 115 -20.26 1.65 -17.05
C ASP A 115 -18.76 1.88 -17.01
N SER A 116 -18.36 3.10 -17.31
CA SER A 116 -17.03 3.61 -17.03
C SER A 116 -17.11 4.45 -15.76
N LYS A 117 -16.49 3.94 -14.70
CA LYS A 117 -16.75 4.36 -13.33
C LYS A 117 -15.62 5.24 -12.85
N PHE A 118 -15.94 6.42 -12.36
CA PHE A 118 -14.98 7.33 -11.73
C PHE A 118 -15.24 7.37 -10.22
N VAL A 119 -14.18 7.30 -9.43
CA VAL A 119 -14.23 7.45 -7.98
C VAL A 119 -13.25 8.55 -7.56
N VAL A 120 -13.72 9.50 -6.75
CA VAL A 120 -12.88 10.50 -6.08
C VAL A 120 -13.07 10.49 -4.57
N ASP A 121 -11.97 10.54 -3.83
CA ASP A 121 -11.96 10.73 -2.38
C ASP A 121 -11.10 11.93 -2.05
N ILE A 122 -11.68 12.92 -1.35
CA ILE A 122 -10.94 14.09 -0.87
C ILE A 122 -10.73 13.93 0.64
N GLY A 123 -9.52 13.50 0.97
CA GLY A 123 -9.04 13.34 2.33
C GLY A 123 -8.52 14.63 2.95
N GLY A 124 -7.90 14.48 4.13
CA GLY A 124 -7.30 15.61 4.84
C GLY A 124 -6.01 16.13 4.19
N GLY A 125 -5.19 15.24 3.63
CA GLY A 125 -3.90 15.63 3.04
C GLY A 125 -3.65 15.14 1.61
N SER A 126 -4.43 14.17 1.13
CA SER A 126 -4.41 13.72 -0.26
C SER A 126 -5.81 13.60 -0.84
N THR A 127 -5.85 13.52 -2.17
CA THR A 127 -7.04 13.22 -2.96
C THR A 127 -6.74 12.04 -3.85
N GLU A 128 -7.58 11.02 -3.78
CA GLU A 128 -7.46 9.79 -4.54
C GLU A 128 -8.46 9.80 -5.70
N ILE A 129 -8.01 9.32 -6.86
CA ILE A 129 -8.80 9.20 -8.09
C ILE A 129 -8.64 7.77 -8.60
N ALA A 130 -9.75 7.13 -8.95
CA ALA A 130 -9.72 5.82 -9.59
C ALA A 130 -10.73 5.73 -10.73
N ILE A 131 -10.38 4.97 -11.76
CA ILE A 131 -11.29 4.60 -12.86
C ILE A 131 -11.37 3.09 -12.93
N GLY A 132 -12.57 2.57 -13.17
CA GLY A 132 -12.78 1.17 -13.53
C GLY A 132 -13.87 1.00 -14.58
N LYS A 133 -14.15 -0.25 -14.95
CA LYS A 133 -15.15 -0.60 -15.97
C LYS A 133 -16.10 -1.68 -15.46
N GLY A 134 -17.34 -1.63 -15.92
CA GLY A 134 -18.36 -2.64 -15.70
C GLY A 134 -18.50 -3.06 -14.25
N ASN A 135 -18.46 -4.37 -14.00
CA ASN A 135 -18.53 -4.93 -12.65
C ASN A 135 -17.15 -5.23 -12.05
N ASP A 136 -16.06 -4.77 -12.68
CA ASP A 136 -14.72 -5.02 -12.18
C ASP A 136 -14.49 -4.26 -10.87
N LEU A 137 -14.08 -5.02 -9.85
CA LEU A 137 -13.62 -4.53 -8.55
C LEU A 137 -12.16 -4.05 -8.58
N LYS A 138 -11.44 -4.31 -9.68
CA LYS A 138 -10.08 -3.81 -9.91
C LYS A 138 -10.15 -2.55 -10.78
N PRO A 139 -9.54 -1.43 -10.36
CA PRO A 139 -9.48 -0.22 -11.19
C PRO A 139 -8.46 -0.40 -12.34
N ILE A 140 -8.72 0.26 -13.46
CA ILE A 140 -7.81 0.35 -14.62
C ILE A 140 -6.83 1.52 -14.48
N LEU A 141 -7.24 2.57 -13.76
CA LEU A 141 -6.41 3.73 -13.47
C LEU A 141 -6.57 4.09 -12.00
N VAL A 142 -5.45 4.37 -11.34
CA VAL A 142 -5.41 4.93 -9.98
C VAL A 142 -4.42 6.08 -9.92
N ALA A 143 -4.75 7.09 -9.14
CA ALA A 143 -3.88 8.21 -8.83
C ALA A 143 -4.14 8.71 -7.41
N SER A 144 -3.11 9.25 -6.78
CA SER A 144 -3.22 10.02 -5.55
C SER A 144 -2.42 11.32 -5.73
N ARG A 145 -2.97 12.42 -5.25
CA ARG A 145 -2.38 13.76 -5.34
C ARG A 145 -2.29 14.38 -3.96
N PRO A 146 -1.20 15.09 -3.63
CA PRO A 146 -0.98 15.71 -2.32
C PRO A 146 -1.81 16.99 -2.14
N MET A 147 -3.12 16.88 -2.31
CA MET A 147 -4.10 17.94 -2.11
C MET A 147 -5.23 17.42 -1.23
N GLY A 148 -5.44 18.04 -0.08
CA GLY A 148 -6.50 17.63 0.85
C GLY A 148 -7.05 18.82 1.61
N CYS A 149 -8.22 18.66 2.21
CA CYS A 149 -8.92 19.80 2.80
C CYS A 149 -8.15 20.43 3.98
N VAL A 150 -7.36 19.66 4.74
CA VAL A 150 -6.54 20.22 5.84
C VAL A 150 -5.33 20.96 5.29
N THR A 151 -4.61 20.37 4.33
CA THR A 151 -3.41 20.99 3.73
C THR A 151 -3.76 22.25 2.96
N TYR A 152 -4.85 22.25 2.18
CA TYR A 152 -5.29 23.42 1.44
C TYR A 152 -5.88 24.50 2.34
N THR A 153 -6.50 24.16 3.47
CA THR A 153 -6.88 25.18 4.47
C THR A 153 -5.65 25.91 4.98
N LYS A 154 -4.59 25.18 5.39
CA LYS A 154 -3.35 25.78 5.88
C LYS A 154 -2.67 26.66 4.82
N GLN A 155 -2.72 26.24 3.55
CA GLN A 155 -2.02 26.90 2.45
C GLN A 155 -2.77 28.13 1.91
N PHE A 156 -4.07 28.01 1.65
CA PHE A 156 -4.85 29.03 0.96
C PHE A 156 -5.79 29.83 1.87
N PHE A 157 -6.08 29.32 3.07
CA PHE A 157 -7.00 29.95 4.02
C PHE A 157 -6.43 29.99 5.45
N PRO A 158 -5.21 30.52 5.68
CA PRO A 158 -4.55 30.44 6.98
C PRO A 158 -5.33 31.12 8.13
N GLN A 159 -6.13 32.15 7.84
CA GLN A 159 -7.01 32.82 8.80
C GLN A 159 -8.46 32.33 8.76
N LYS A 160 -8.77 31.28 7.97
CA LYS A 160 -10.13 30.77 7.73
C LYS A 160 -11.13 31.85 7.26
N LYS A 161 -10.60 32.86 6.58
CA LYS A 161 -11.40 33.87 5.87
C LYS A 161 -11.79 33.33 4.50
N ILE A 162 -12.96 33.74 4.05
CA ILE A 162 -13.49 33.38 2.74
C ILE A 162 -13.37 34.62 1.87
N ASP A 163 -12.68 34.46 0.75
CA ASP A 163 -12.63 35.47 -0.30
C ASP A 163 -12.52 34.76 -1.65
N TYR A 164 -13.02 35.44 -2.68
CA TYR A 164 -13.05 34.90 -4.04
C TYR A 164 -11.65 34.54 -4.55
N HIS A 165 -10.64 35.37 -4.29
CA HIS A 165 -9.30 35.17 -4.81
C HIS A 165 -8.67 33.89 -4.22
N SER A 166 -8.69 33.74 -2.90
CA SER A 166 -8.18 32.54 -2.21
C SER A 166 -8.91 31.27 -2.64
N PHE A 167 -10.23 31.34 -2.84
CA PHE A 167 -11.01 30.22 -3.37
C PHE A 167 -10.57 29.83 -4.79
N GLN A 168 -10.43 30.80 -5.69
CA GLN A 168 -9.97 30.52 -7.05
C GLN A 168 -8.52 29.99 -7.09
N GLN A 169 -7.62 30.51 -6.24
CA GLN A 169 -6.26 29.97 -6.13
C GLN A 169 -6.24 28.52 -5.65
N ALA A 170 -7.03 28.19 -4.64
CA ALA A 170 -7.17 26.80 -4.15
C ALA A 170 -7.76 25.89 -5.23
N LYS A 171 -8.77 26.35 -5.97
CA LYS A 171 -9.37 25.63 -7.10
C LYS A 171 -8.34 25.37 -8.21
N LEU A 172 -7.66 26.42 -8.67
CA LEU A 172 -6.66 26.34 -9.75
C LEU A 172 -5.50 25.42 -9.35
N ALA A 173 -5.06 25.48 -8.09
CA ALA A 173 -4.04 24.57 -7.58
C ALA A 173 -4.49 23.11 -7.65
N ALA A 174 -5.75 22.82 -7.31
CA ALA A 174 -6.30 21.46 -7.44
C ALA A 174 -6.38 21.00 -8.89
N GLU A 175 -6.77 21.87 -9.82
CA GLU A 175 -6.77 21.60 -11.26
C GLU A 175 -5.36 21.27 -11.77
N GLN A 176 -4.37 22.08 -11.36
CA GLN A 176 -2.96 21.86 -11.70
C GLN A 176 -2.44 20.50 -11.22
N GLN A 177 -2.87 20.02 -10.05
CA GLN A 177 -2.46 18.71 -9.53
C GLN A 177 -2.91 17.55 -10.43
N ILE A 178 -4.01 17.70 -11.15
CA ILE A 178 -4.59 16.64 -11.99
C ILE A 178 -4.40 16.89 -13.48
N GLU A 179 -3.76 17.99 -13.89
CA GLU A 179 -3.61 18.41 -15.28
C GLU A 179 -3.10 17.28 -16.19
N ASN A 180 -2.07 16.55 -15.73
CA ASN A 180 -1.48 15.43 -16.46
C ASN A 180 -2.38 14.19 -16.60
N LEU A 181 -3.49 14.13 -15.85
CA LEU A 181 -4.46 13.04 -15.90
C LEU A 181 -5.73 13.40 -16.67
N ILE A 182 -6.06 14.68 -16.84
CA ILE A 182 -7.36 15.12 -17.41
C ILE A 182 -7.67 14.42 -18.73
N ASN A 183 -6.75 14.49 -19.69
CA ASN A 183 -6.96 13.90 -21.02
C ASN A 183 -6.98 12.38 -20.98
N LEU A 184 -6.23 11.77 -20.07
CA LEU A 184 -6.23 10.31 -19.87
C LEU A 184 -7.58 9.85 -19.30
N ILE A 185 -8.08 10.53 -18.27
CA ILE A 185 -9.37 10.24 -17.63
C ILE A 185 -10.52 10.45 -18.62
N LYS A 186 -10.54 11.56 -19.36
CA LYS A 186 -11.60 11.87 -20.33
C LYS A 186 -11.74 10.82 -21.44
N LYS A 187 -10.64 10.19 -21.87
CA LYS A 187 -10.66 9.08 -22.85
C LYS A 187 -11.45 7.85 -22.39
N HIS A 188 -11.67 7.71 -21.09
CA HIS A 188 -12.46 6.60 -20.55
C HIS A 188 -13.98 6.84 -20.64
N ASN A 189 -14.46 8.02 -21.08
CA ASN A 189 -15.90 8.33 -21.23
C ASN A 189 -16.71 7.97 -19.98
N ILE A 190 -16.41 8.62 -18.85
CA ILE A 190 -17.05 8.35 -17.56
C ILE A 190 -18.58 8.43 -17.70
N SER A 191 -19.27 7.34 -17.35
CA SER A 191 -20.74 7.23 -17.36
C SER A 191 -21.33 7.24 -15.95
N ALA A 192 -20.56 6.82 -14.94
CA ALA A 192 -20.96 6.85 -13.53
C ALA A 192 -19.81 7.44 -12.69
N ALA A 193 -20.12 8.44 -11.87
CA ALA A 193 -19.13 9.07 -11.00
C ALA A 193 -19.58 9.05 -9.55
N PHE A 194 -18.67 8.61 -8.68
CA PHE A 194 -18.89 8.49 -7.25
C PHE A 194 -17.86 9.32 -6.51
N GLY A 195 -18.28 9.97 -5.43
CA GLY A 195 -17.40 10.65 -4.51
C GLY A 195 -17.64 10.19 -3.08
N THR A 196 -16.57 10.10 -2.30
CA THR A 196 -16.63 9.60 -0.93
C THR A 196 -15.93 10.54 0.05
N SER A 197 -15.78 10.10 1.30
CA SER A 197 -15.15 10.85 2.39
C SER A 197 -15.87 12.14 2.81
N GLY A 198 -15.22 12.92 3.68
CA GLY A 198 -15.88 14.00 4.42
C GLY A 198 -16.36 15.17 3.55
N THR A 199 -15.62 15.51 2.50
CA THR A 199 -15.92 16.67 1.64
C THR A 199 -17.17 16.43 0.83
N ILE A 200 -17.19 15.37 0.04
CA ILE A 200 -18.34 15.02 -0.79
C ILE A 200 -19.57 14.75 0.08
N LYS A 201 -19.40 14.07 1.22
CA LYS A 201 -20.50 13.87 2.17
C LYS A 201 -21.10 15.18 2.68
N SER A 202 -20.28 16.20 2.92
CA SER A 202 -20.77 17.50 3.40
C SER A 202 -21.56 18.21 2.30
N ILE A 203 -21.05 18.21 1.07
CA ILE A 203 -21.74 18.76 -0.10
C ILE A 203 -23.09 18.05 -0.31
N TYR A 204 -23.07 16.72 -0.37
CA TYR A 204 -24.28 15.90 -0.49
C TYR A 204 -25.33 16.25 0.58
N LYS A 205 -24.93 16.32 1.85
CA LYS A 205 -25.85 16.64 2.94
C LYS A 205 -26.38 18.08 2.88
N ILE A 206 -25.55 19.05 2.51
CA ILE A 206 -25.98 20.43 2.32
C ILE A 206 -27.00 20.52 1.19
N LEU A 207 -26.80 19.79 0.08
CA LEU A 207 -27.79 19.70 -1.00
C LEU A 207 -29.13 19.16 -0.48
N LEU A 208 -29.12 18.13 0.38
CA LEU A 208 -30.35 17.66 1.03
C LEU A 208 -31.00 18.74 1.91
N ASP A 209 -30.20 19.45 2.73
CA ASP A 209 -30.69 20.52 3.62
C ASP A 209 -31.42 21.64 2.84
N ILE A 210 -30.98 21.93 1.61
CA ILE A 210 -31.59 22.94 0.72
C ILE A 210 -32.68 22.38 -0.21
N GLY A 211 -33.14 21.14 0.03
CA GLY A 211 -34.30 20.55 -0.66
C GLY A 211 -34.00 19.76 -1.94
N VAL A 212 -32.73 19.46 -2.24
CA VAL A 212 -32.35 18.61 -3.38
C VAL A 212 -32.50 17.14 -2.98
N SER A 213 -33.69 16.58 -3.23
CA SER A 213 -34.07 15.23 -2.74
C SER A 213 -33.18 14.06 -3.20
N ASP A 214 -32.59 14.14 -4.40
CA ASP A 214 -31.71 13.10 -4.94
C ASP A 214 -30.26 13.18 -4.40
N GLY A 215 -29.86 14.32 -3.84
CA GLY A 215 -28.50 14.64 -3.40
C GLY A 215 -27.41 14.54 -4.48
N ILE A 216 -27.76 14.38 -5.77
CA ILE A 216 -26.82 14.27 -6.88
C ILE A 216 -26.11 15.60 -7.06
N ILE A 217 -24.79 15.58 -7.21
CA ILE A 217 -24.00 16.79 -7.43
C ILE A 217 -23.86 17.03 -8.93
N THR A 218 -24.33 18.16 -9.42
CA THR A 218 -24.24 18.58 -10.85
C THR A 218 -23.44 19.89 -10.96
N PRO A 219 -22.94 20.29 -12.14
CA PRO A 219 -22.22 21.55 -12.31
C PRO A 219 -22.98 22.74 -11.74
N LYS A 220 -24.27 22.87 -12.10
CA LYS A 220 -25.12 23.96 -11.62
C LYS A 220 -25.26 23.96 -10.10
N ARG A 221 -25.58 22.80 -9.49
CA ARG A 221 -25.76 22.71 -8.02
C ARG A 221 -24.46 23.01 -7.26
N LEU A 222 -23.32 22.61 -7.83
CA LEU A 222 -22.01 22.91 -7.27
C LEU A 222 -21.68 24.41 -7.37
N ASP A 223 -21.93 25.03 -8.52
CA ASP A 223 -21.70 26.47 -8.73
C ASP A 223 -22.63 27.31 -7.84
N ASP A 224 -23.91 26.95 -7.71
CA ASP A 224 -24.86 27.61 -6.82
C ASP A 224 -24.39 27.56 -5.36
N LEU A 225 -23.90 26.39 -4.90
CA LEU A 225 -23.34 26.23 -3.55
C LEU A 225 -22.07 27.06 -3.35
N ILE A 226 -21.19 27.12 -4.35
CA ILE A 226 -19.97 27.94 -4.28
C ILE A 226 -20.32 29.41 -4.18
N SER A 227 -21.23 29.91 -5.01
CA SER A 227 -21.71 31.29 -4.97
C SER A 227 -22.25 31.64 -3.59
N TYR A 228 -23.08 30.78 -3.00
CA TYR A 228 -23.61 30.98 -1.64
C TYR A 228 -22.51 30.99 -0.57
N VAL A 229 -21.56 30.05 -0.63
CA VAL A 229 -20.44 30.00 0.34
C VAL A 229 -19.56 31.24 0.26
N LEU A 230 -19.42 31.85 -0.93
CA LEU A 230 -18.64 33.06 -1.16
C LEU A 230 -19.33 34.35 -0.69
N GLU A 231 -20.59 34.29 -0.24
CA GLU A 231 -21.28 35.43 0.39
C GLU A 231 -20.82 35.66 1.85
N PHE A 232 -20.23 34.64 2.48
CA PHE A 232 -19.67 34.72 3.83
C PHE A 232 -18.23 35.22 3.83
N ASN A 233 -17.77 35.80 4.95
CA ASN A 233 -16.39 36.26 5.11
C ASN A 233 -15.54 35.31 5.96
N ASP A 234 -16.16 34.40 6.71
CA ASP A 234 -15.47 33.50 7.63
C ASP A 234 -16.06 32.09 7.58
N PHE A 235 -15.21 31.06 7.75
CA PHE A 235 -15.63 29.66 7.72
C PHE A 235 -16.72 29.36 8.76
N HIS A 236 -16.70 30.05 9.90
CA HIS A 236 -17.64 29.82 10.99
C HIS A 236 -19.03 30.41 10.73
N GLU A 237 -19.15 31.36 9.79
CA GLU A 237 -20.42 31.99 9.40
C GLU A 237 -21.29 31.08 8.52
N ILE A 238 -20.68 30.07 7.86
CA ILE A 238 -21.41 29.10 7.05
C ILE A 238 -22.32 28.28 7.95
N ASP A 239 -23.63 28.48 7.84
CA ASP A 239 -24.61 27.80 8.69
C ASP A 239 -25.51 26.85 7.90
N PHE A 240 -25.23 25.55 8.04
CA PHE A 240 -26.07 24.47 7.53
C PHE A 240 -26.30 23.44 8.63
N PRO A 241 -27.54 22.95 8.84
CA PRO A 241 -27.85 21.97 9.89
C PRO A 241 -26.97 20.73 9.87
N SER A 242 -26.59 20.27 8.68
CA SER A 242 -25.78 19.08 8.50
C SER A 242 -24.26 19.29 8.59
N LEU A 243 -23.80 20.53 8.69
CA LEU A 243 -22.39 20.91 8.70
C LEU A 243 -21.90 21.20 10.12
N SER A 244 -21.18 20.25 10.72
CA SER A 244 -20.67 20.41 12.09
C SER A 244 -19.57 21.47 12.20
N GLU A 245 -19.41 22.07 13.39
CA GLU A 245 -18.34 23.06 13.67
C GLU A 245 -16.93 22.57 13.30
N GLU A 246 -16.62 21.32 13.63
CA GLU A 246 -15.33 20.72 13.22
C GLU A 246 -15.16 20.72 11.70
N ARG A 247 -16.25 20.51 10.95
CA ARG A 247 -16.23 20.39 9.49
C ARG A 247 -16.14 21.75 8.81
N LYS A 248 -16.73 22.81 9.38
CA LYS A 248 -16.59 24.19 8.89
C LYS A 248 -15.13 24.57 8.68
N ASN A 249 -14.25 24.17 9.60
CA ASN A 249 -12.80 24.44 9.56
C ASN A 249 -12.07 23.97 8.28
N VAL A 250 -12.65 23.05 7.50
CA VAL A 250 -12.02 22.47 6.32
C VAL A 250 -12.96 22.37 5.12
N PHE A 251 -14.19 22.91 5.24
CA PHE A 251 -15.22 22.72 4.21
C PHE A 251 -14.90 23.51 2.94
N VAL A 252 -14.57 24.81 3.07
CA VAL A 252 -14.33 25.71 1.94
C VAL A 252 -13.17 25.25 1.05
N SER A 253 -12.06 24.85 1.66
CA SER A 253 -10.91 24.30 0.93
C SER A 253 -11.23 22.95 0.27
N GLY A 254 -12.00 22.09 0.94
CA GLY A 254 -12.50 20.86 0.33
C GLY A 254 -13.42 21.13 -0.87
N LEU A 255 -14.31 22.13 -0.76
CA LEU A 255 -15.19 22.57 -1.83
C LEU A 255 -14.39 23.10 -3.03
N ALA A 256 -13.33 23.88 -2.80
CA ALA A 256 -12.44 24.36 -3.84
C ALA A 256 -11.72 23.21 -4.57
N ILE A 257 -11.17 22.23 -3.83
CA ILE A 257 -10.55 21.03 -4.42
C ILE A 257 -11.55 20.28 -5.28
N PHE A 258 -12.74 20.03 -4.74
CA PHE A 258 -13.77 19.30 -5.45
C PHE A 258 -14.23 20.04 -6.71
N SER A 259 -14.43 21.36 -6.62
CA SER A 259 -14.76 22.21 -7.77
C SER A 259 -13.71 22.12 -8.87
N GLY A 260 -12.42 22.14 -8.52
CA GLY A 260 -11.33 21.99 -9.49
C GLY A 260 -11.38 20.64 -10.18
N VAL A 261 -11.47 19.55 -9.41
CA VAL A 261 -11.53 18.18 -9.96
C VAL A 261 -12.76 17.97 -10.84
N PHE A 262 -13.94 18.38 -10.36
CA PHE A 262 -15.22 18.19 -11.03
C PHE A 262 -15.26 18.93 -12.38
N ASN A 263 -14.81 20.19 -12.40
CA ASN A 263 -14.80 21.04 -13.59
C ASN A 263 -13.73 20.62 -14.60
N ALA A 264 -12.49 20.37 -14.15
CA ALA A 264 -11.40 19.98 -15.04
C ALA A 264 -11.72 18.68 -15.80
N LEU A 265 -12.38 17.73 -15.13
CA LEU A 265 -12.81 16.46 -15.73
C LEU A 265 -14.09 16.57 -16.55
N GLY A 266 -14.87 17.66 -16.40
CA GLY A 266 -16.14 17.86 -17.10
C GLY A 266 -17.21 16.85 -16.68
N LEU A 267 -17.26 16.52 -15.39
CA LEU A 267 -18.26 15.59 -14.85
C LEU A 267 -19.66 16.21 -14.96
N LYS A 268 -20.64 15.40 -15.37
CA LYS A 268 -22.04 15.85 -15.52
C LYS A 268 -22.84 15.71 -14.23
N GLU A 269 -22.54 14.64 -13.50
CA GLU A 269 -23.15 14.30 -12.23
C GLU A 269 -22.15 13.51 -11.39
N LEU A 270 -22.34 13.53 -10.08
CA LEU A 270 -21.61 12.68 -9.14
C LEU A 270 -22.50 12.30 -7.97
N GLN A 271 -22.47 11.03 -7.61
CA GLN A 271 -23.22 10.45 -6.51
C GLN A 271 -22.32 10.31 -5.28
N PHE A 272 -22.87 10.51 -4.09
CA PHE A 272 -22.14 10.27 -2.85
C PHE A 272 -22.17 8.79 -2.47
N SER A 273 -21.01 8.18 -2.25
CA SER A 273 -20.88 6.83 -1.70
C SER A 273 -20.56 6.88 -0.19
N PRO A 274 -21.28 6.13 0.65
CA PRO A 274 -21.00 6.03 2.09
C PRO A 274 -19.81 5.11 2.41
N SER A 275 -19.30 4.38 1.42
CA SER A 275 -18.18 3.42 1.52
C SER A 275 -16.89 4.02 0.96
N ALA A 276 -15.76 3.70 1.59
CA ALA A 276 -14.47 4.27 1.27
C ALA A 276 -13.34 3.27 1.57
N LEU A 277 -12.17 3.79 1.95
CA LEU A 277 -10.97 3.03 2.29
C LEU A 277 -11.23 1.86 3.26
N ARG A 278 -11.90 2.12 4.40
CA ARG A 278 -12.04 1.09 5.44
C ARG A 278 -12.95 -0.06 5.02
N GLU A 279 -13.95 0.22 4.18
CA GLU A 279 -14.82 -0.81 3.62
C GLU A 279 -14.04 -1.66 2.60
N GLY A 280 -13.17 -1.05 1.78
CA GLY A 280 -12.27 -1.79 0.89
C GLY A 280 -11.24 -2.65 1.63
N VAL A 281 -10.64 -2.11 2.70
CA VAL A 281 -9.72 -2.87 3.58
C VAL A 281 -10.44 -4.06 4.22
N LEU A 282 -11.66 -3.85 4.72
CA LEU A 282 -12.48 -4.91 5.31
C LEU A 282 -12.86 -5.98 4.28
N TYR A 283 -13.24 -5.57 3.07
CA TYR A 283 -13.57 -6.49 1.99
C TYR A 283 -12.38 -7.38 1.64
N GLU A 284 -11.20 -6.77 1.46
CA GLU A 284 -9.96 -7.50 1.17
C GLU A 284 -9.54 -8.43 2.31
N LEU A 285 -9.84 -8.06 3.56
CA LEU A 285 -9.57 -8.88 4.73
C LEU A 285 -10.48 -10.11 4.81
N ILE A 286 -11.80 -9.94 4.59
CA ILE A 286 -12.80 -11.03 4.71
C ILE A 286 -12.67 -12.04 3.57
N ASP A 287 -12.50 -11.57 2.34
CA ASP A 287 -12.44 -12.44 1.15
C ASP A 287 -11.01 -12.98 0.90
N GLY A 288 -10.19 -12.97 1.95
CA GLY A 288 -8.76 -13.26 1.99
C GLY A 288 -8.25 -14.58 1.36
N PRO A 289 -9.07 -15.52 0.86
CA PRO A 289 -8.58 -16.58 -0.05
C PRO A 289 -8.76 -16.28 -1.55
N ASN A 290 -9.80 -15.55 -1.96
CA ASN A 290 -10.02 -15.16 -3.38
C ASN A 290 -9.22 -13.90 -3.77
N TYR A 291 -8.75 -13.14 -2.77
CA TYR A 291 -7.96 -11.89 -2.96
C TYR A 291 -6.49 -12.00 -2.55
N ARG A 292 -6.03 -13.14 -1.98
CA ARG A 292 -4.60 -13.51 -1.93
C ARG A 292 -3.94 -13.44 -3.32
N ASP A 293 -4.78 -13.49 -4.36
CA ASP A 293 -4.45 -13.26 -5.75
C ASP A 293 -3.90 -11.86 -6.07
N ILE A 294 -4.24 -10.74 -5.40
CA ILE A 294 -3.77 -9.43 -5.91
C ILE A 294 -2.23 -9.35 -5.96
N ARG A 295 -1.53 -9.73 -4.90
CA ARG A 295 -0.06 -9.67 -4.90
C ARG A 295 0.55 -10.69 -5.86
N GLN A 296 -0.10 -11.84 -6.01
CA GLN A 296 0.28 -12.87 -6.97
C GLN A 296 0.06 -12.39 -8.42
N THR A 297 -1.15 -11.91 -8.76
CA THR A 297 -1.50 -11.20 -9.98
C THR A 297 -0.52 -10.05 -10.26
N THR A 298 -0.14 -9.25 -9.25
CA THR A 298 0.83 -8.15 -9.40
C THR A 298 2.19 -8.70 -9.81
N ALA A 299 2.67 -9.76 -9.15
CA ALA A 299 3.94 -10.41 -9.51
C ALA A 299 3.88 -11.05 -10.92
N GLU A 300 2.77 -11.67 -11.28
CA GLU A 300 2.54 -12.25 -12.61
C GLU A 300 2.48 -11.17 -13.70
N SER A 301 1.74 -10.09 -13.46
CA SER A 301 1.65 -8.94 -14.36
C SER A 301 3.02 -8.28 -14.59
N LEU A 302 3.82 -8.12 -13.53
CA LEU A 302 5.20 -7.64 -13.67
C LEU A 302 6.08 -8.63 -14.43
N SER A 303 5.92 -9.93 -14.19
CA SER A 303 6.66 -10.96 -14.90
C SER A 303 6.37 -10.90 -16.40
N GLN A 304 5.10 -10.73 -16.77
CA GLN A 304 4.67 -10.55 -18.16
C GLN A 304 5.18 -9.23 -18.74
N HIS A 305 5.02 -8.11 -18.03
CA HIS A 305 5.39 -6.78 -18.52
C HIS A 305 6.89 -6.66 -18.82
N TYR A 306 7.74 -7.24 -17.97
CA TYR A 306 9.19 -7.23 -18.14
C TYR A 306 9.73 -8.46 -18.90
N ASN A 307 8.85 -9.32 -19.41
CA ASN A 307 9.16 -10.59 -20.08
C ASN A 307 10.20 -11.41 -19.29
N ILE A 308 9.96 -11.61 -18.01
CA ILE A 308 10.76 -12.51 -17.17
C ILE A 308 10.63 -13.93 -17.74
N ASP A 309 11.72 -14.69 -17.73
CA ASP A 309 11.69 -16.11 -18.06
C ASP A 309 10.90 -16.87 -16.97
N GLU A 310 9.62 -17.11 -17.26
CA GLU A 310 8.72 -17.77 -16.32
C GLU A 310 9.18 -19.16 -15.91
N ARG A 311 9.85 -19.90 -16.80
CA ARG A 311 10.33 -21.26 -16.50
C ARG A 311 11.41 -21.19 -15.44
N HIS A 312 12.40 -20.31 -15.66
CA HIS A 312 13.48 -20.09 -14.71
C HIS A 312 12.97 -19.54 -13.36
N ALA A 313 12.06 -18.56 -13.40
CA ALA A 313 11.44 -18.01 -12.20
C ALA A 313 10.67 -19.08 -11.39
N LYS A 314 9.86 -19.92 -12.06
CA LYS A 314 9.13 -21.04 -11.42
C LYS A 314 10.09 -22.04 -10.77
N GLN A 315 11.20 -22.35 -11.43
CA GLN A 315 12.23 -23.24 -10.87
C GLN A 315 12.88 -22.66 -9.62
N ILE A 316 13.22 -21.37 -9.60
CA ILE A 316 13.80 -20.73 -8.41
C ILE A 316 12.78 -20.67 -7.27
N VAL A 317 11.51 -20.40 -7.55
CA VAL A 317 10.44 -20.46 -6.54
C VAL A 317 10.32 -21.88 -5.96
N LYS A 318 10.41 -22.92 -6.80
CA LYS A 318 10.40 -24.33 -6.36
C LYS A 318 11.58 -24.63 -5.43
N THR A 319 12.79 -24.21 -5.80
CA THR A 319 13.98 -24.35 -4.96
C THR A 319 13.86 -23.58 -3.64
N ALA A 320 13.36 -22.34 -3.68
CA ALA A 320 13.16 -21.52 -2.49
C ALA A 320 12.17 -22.16 -1.51
N LYS A 321 11.05 -22.72 -2.03
CA LYS A 321 10.10 -23.49 -1.22
C LYS A 321 10.75 -24.72 -0.57
N TYR A 322 11.53 -25.47 -1.34
CA TYR A 322 12.22 -26.68 -0.88
C TYR A 322 13.26 -26.39 0.23
N PHE A 323 14.09 -25.36 0.04
CA PHE A 323 15.03 -24.92 1.07
C PHE A 323 14.33 -24.31 2.28
N PHE A 324 13.25 -23.55 2.07
CA PHE A 324 12.47 -23.01 3.18
C PHE A 324 11.79 -24.11 4.02
N SER A 325 11.28 -25.18 3.41
CA SER A 325 10.70 -26.30 4.17
C SER A 325 11.74 -27.02 5.02
N GLN A 326 12.95 -27.23 4.51
CA GLN A 326 14.05 -27.82 5.28
C GLN A 326 14.50 -26.91 6.41
N TRP A 327 14.63 -25.60 6.14
CA TRP A 327 14.96 -24.59 7.12
C TRP A 327 13.90 -24.54 8.25
N LYS A 328 12.61 -24.53 7.88
CA LYS A 328 11.47 -24.48 8.81
C LYS A 328 11.39 -25.71 9.71
N ALA A 329 11.77 -26.88 9.21
CA ALA A 329 11.79 -28.11 10.01
C ALA A 329 12.88 -28.13 11.09
N GLN A 330 13.93 -27.30 10.94
CA GLN A 330 15.09 -27.26 11.83
C GLN A 330 15.15 -26.01 12.70
N SER A 331 14.42 -24.95 12.34
CA SER A 331 14.47 -23.68 13.08
C SER A 331 13.40 -23.61 14.16
N SER A 332 13.78 -23.14 15.35
CA SER A 332 12.84 -22.72 16.39
C SER A 332 12.14 -21.39 16.06
N MET A 333 12.60 -20.68 15.01
CA MET A 333 12.04 -19.41 14.57
C MET A 333 10.81 -19.61 13.68
N ILE A 334 9.71 -18.95 14.05
CA ILE A 334 8.47 -18.98 13.26
C ILE A 334 8.44 -17.76 12.34
N ILE A 335 8.61 -17.99 11.04
CA ILE A 335 8.40 -16.95 10.03
C ILE A 335 6.91 -16.92 9.65
N PRO A 336 6.21 -15.78 9.78
CA PRO A 336 4.81 -15.67 9.38
C PRO A 336 4.59 -15.95 7.88
N GLN A 337 3.45 -16.54 7.52
CA GLN A 337 3.13 -16.86 6.12
C GLN A 337 3.17 -15.63 5.18
N SER A 338 2.81 -14.45 5.71
CA SER A 338 2.88 -13.19 4.97
C SER A 338 4.32 -12.82 4.56
N VAL A 339 5.30 -13.17 5.39
CA VAL A 339 6.73 -12.93 5.18
C VAL A 339 7.29 -14.01 4.23
N GLU A 340 6.92 -15.26 4.44
CA GLU A 340 7.25 -16.39 3.56
C GLU A 340 6.82 -16.13 2.10
N SER A 341 5.63 -15.56 1.88
CA SER A 341 5.13 -15.25 0.54
C SER A 341 6.03 -14.23 -0.19
N ILE A 342 6.64 -13.28 0.54
CA ILE A 342 7.54 -12.27 -0.04
C ILE A 342 8.84 -12.89 -0.54
N LEU A 343 9.36 -13.93 0.13
CA LEU A 343 10.49 -14.71 -0.39
C LEU A 343 10.17 -15.29 -1.78
N TYR A 344 8.96 -15.83 -1.96
CA TYR A 344 8.56 -16.43 -3.23
C TYR A 344 8.35 -15.41 -4.33
N TRP A 345 7.77 -14.24 -4.03
CA TRP A 345 7.72 -13.14 -5.00
C TRP A 345 9.10 -12.58 -5.31
N ALA A 346 10.02 -12.53 -4.35
CA ALA A 346 11.41 -12.14 -4.59
C ALA A 346 12.10 -13.12 -5.54
N ALA A 347 11.91 -14.43 -5.34
CA ALA A 347 12.37 -15.47 -6.25
C ALA A 347 11.77 -15.33 -7.66
N GLN A 348 10.46 -15.08 -7.76
CA GLN A 348 9.79 -14.89 -9.05
C GLN A 348 10.29 -13.64 -9.80
N LEU A 349 10.54 -12.54 -9.09
CA LEU A 349 10.81 -11.22 -9.68
C LEU A 349 12.28 -10.81 -9.68
N HIS A 350 13.20 -11.66 -9.25
CA HIS A 350 14.63 -11.29 -9.13
C HIS A 350 15.27 -10.85 -10.46
N GLU A 351 14.76 -11.32 -11.61
CA GLU A 351 15.23 -10.91 -12.95
C GLU A 351 14.43 -9.78 -13.61
N VAL A 352 13.51 -9.10 -12.90
CA VAL A 352 12.71 -8.01 -13.50
C VAL A 352 13.57 -6.89 -14.11
N GLY A 353 14.78 -6.69 -13.59
CA GLY A 353 15.78 -5.74 -14.09
C GLY A 353 16.61 -6.21 -15.29
N LEU A 354 16.44 -7.44 -15.77
CA LEU A 354 17.23 -7.99 -16.89
C LEU A 354 17.02 -7.20 -18.17
N LYS A 355 15.83 -6.61 -18.37
CA LYS A 355 15.51 -5.71 -19.49
C LYS A 355 16.33 -4.41 -19.49
N ILE A 356 16.85 -3.99 -18.33
CA ILE A 356 17.75 -2.84 -18.24
C ILE A 356 19.17 -3.28 -18.57
N ASN A 357 19.71 -4.20 -17.78
CA ASN A 357 21.03 -4.80 -18.02
C ASN A 357 21.23 -6.05 -17.16
N PHE A 358 21.99 -7.02 -17.68
CA PHE A 358 22.49 -8.14 -16.89
C PHE A 358 23.52 -7.70 -15.83
N SER A 359 24.41 -6.78 -16.22
CA SER A 359 25.36 -6.16 -15.30
C SER A 359 24.60 -5.41 -14.23
N SER A 360 24.87 -5.71 -12.95
CA SER A 360 24.14 -5.12 -11.82
C SER A 360 22.63 -5.40 -11.79
N ILE A 361 22.17 -6.52 -12.37
CA ILE A 361 20.73 -6.90 -12.37
C ILE A 361 20.04 -6.76 -11.00
N HIS A 362 20.69 -7.18 -9.90
CA HIS A 362 20.16 -7.02 -8.54
C HIS A 362 19.85 -5.57 -8.16
N LYS A 363 20.61 -4.61 -8.68
CA LYS A 363 20.36 -3.17 -8.51
C LYS A 363 19.18 -2.71 -9.35
N HIS A 364 19.11 -3.13 -10.61
CA HIS A 364 18.04 -2.78 -11.55
C HIS A 364 16.69 -3.38 -11.13
N SER A 365 16.66 -4.66 -10.76
CA SER A 365 15.48 -5.35 -10.27
C SER A 365 14.96 -4.71 -8.98
N SER A 366 15.86 -4.43 -8.03
CA SER A 366 15.52 -3.70 -6.80
C SER A 366 14.95 -2.31 -7.10
N TYR A 367 15.54 -1.56 -8.04
CA TYR A 367 15.05 -0.24 -8.44
C TYR A 367 13.63 -0.30 -9.01
N ILE A 368 13.36 -1.24 -9.92
CA ILE A 368 12.01 -1.42 -10.49
C ILE A 368 11.03 -1.75 -9.37
N LEU A 369 11.31 -2.76 -8.55
CA LEU A 369 10.40 -3.20 -7.49
C LEU A 369 10.16 -2.11 -6.44
N LYS A 370 11.18 -1.31 -6.11
CA LYS A 370 11.08 -0.22 -5.14
C LYS A 370 10.24 0.95 -5.64
N ASN A 371 10.24 1.23 -6.94
CA ASN A 371 9.63 2.44 -7.50
C ASN A 371 8.38 2.17 -8.35
N SER A 372 8.00 0.90 -8.54
CA SER A 372 6.77 0.53 -9.24
C SER A 372 5.54 0.65 -8.33
N ASN A 373 4.36 0.79 -8.94
CA ASN A 373 3.11 0.57 -8.21
C ASN A 373 2.88 -0.93 -8.07
N LEU A 374 2.82 -1.43 -6.84
CA LEU A 374 2.60 -2.85 -6.54
C LEU A 374 1.26 -3.04 -5.80
N PRO A 375 0.12 -3.16 -6.53
CA PRO A 375 -1.18 -3.38 -5.92
C PRO A 375 -1.17 -4.52 -4.89
N GLY A 376 -1.77 -4.27 -3.73
CA GLY A 376 -1.84 -5.21 -2.61
C GLY A 376 -0.61 -5.26 -1.71
N PHE A 377 0.48 -4.56 -2.04
CA PHE A 377 1.64 -4.42 -1.15
C PHE A 377 1.55 -3.12 -0.35
N ASN A 378 1.85 -3.19 0.94
CA ASN A 378 2.15 -2.00 1.74
C ASN A 378 3.61 -1.54 1.55
N GLU A 379 3.97 -0.36 2.07
CA GLU A 379 5.30 0.23 1.85
C GLU A 379 6.44 -0.68 2.34
N GLU A 380 6.32 -1.25 3.55
CA GLU A 380 7.38 -2.11 4.08
C GLU A 380 7.45 -3.46 3.37
N GLN A 381 6.33 -4.03 2.92
CA GLN A 381 6.31 -5.27 2.14
C GLN A 381 7.02 -5.07 0.79
N GLN A 382 6.74 -3.97 0.10
CA GLN A 382 7.43 -3.60 -1.15
C GLN A 382 8.91 -3.32 -0.90
N LEU A 383 9.24 -2.64 0.21
CA LEU A 383 10.62 -2.39 0.61
C LEU A 383 11.37 -3.70 0.91
N LEU A 384 10.73 -4.64 1.60
CA LEU A 384 11.31 -5.94 1.90
C LEU A 384 11.55 -6.75 0.61
N LEU A 385 10.55 -6.81 -0.27
CA LEU A 385 10.67 -7.45 -1.58
C LEU A 385 11.87 -6.90 -2.38
N SER A 386 11.94 -5.57 -2.51
CA SER A 386 13.03 -4.91 -3.23
C SER A 386 14.39 -5.03 -2.53
N THR A 387 14.42 -5.19 -1.20
CA THR A 387 15.65 -5.42 -0.41
C THR A 387 16.16 -6.85 -0.59
N LEU A 388 15.30 -7.86 -0.53
CA LEU A 388 15.68 -9.25 -0.80
C LEU A 388 16.26 -9.37 -2.22
N VAL A 389 15.60 -8.76 -3.20
CA VAL A 389 16.09 -8.72 -4.59
C VAL A 389 17.36 -7.86 -4.73
N ARG A 390 17.56 -6.80 -3.94
CA ARG A 390 18.79 -6.00 -3.97
C ARG A 390 20.02 -6.82 -3.63
N TYR A 391 19.90 -7.71 -2.67
CA TYR A 391 21.03 -8.48 -2.13
C TYR A 391 21.02 -9.94 -2.57
N HIS A 392 20.28 -10.30 -3.63
CA HIS A 392 20.16 -11.71 -4.07
C HIS A 392 21.44 -12.30 -4.71
N ARG A 393 22.45 -11.47 -5.03
CA ARG A 393 23.76 -11.91 -5.54
C ARG A 393 24.84 -10.88 -5.21
N LYS A 394 26.12 -11.23 -5.42
CA LYS A 394 27.31 -10.39 -5.13
C LYS A 394 27.45 -10.07 -3.63
N SER A 395 28.31 -9.11 -3.28
CA SER A 395 28.60 -8.70 -1.91
C SER A 395 27.36 -8.23 -1.16
N ILE A 396 27.29 -8.55 0.14
CA ILE A 396 26.19 -8.20 1.02
C ILE A 396 26.68 -7.12 1.99
N ASN A 397 25.91 -6.04 2.12
CA ASN A 397 26.13 -5.05 3.17
C ASN A 397 24.86 -4.95 4.02
N ILE A 398 24.86 -5.60 5.19
CA ILE A 398 23.69 -5.63 6.08
C ILE A 398 23.48 -4.29 6.81
N GLU A 399 24.51 -3.46 6.91
CA GLU A 399 24.43 -2.14 7.56
C GLU A 399 23.64 -1.13 6.72
N GLU A 400 23.57 -1.35 5.42
CA GLU A 400 22.75 -0.57 4.48
C GLU A 400 21.29 -1.03 4.41
N PHE A 401 20.89 -2.05 5.19
CA PHE A 401 19.51 -2.50 5.19
C PHE A 401 18.61 -1.38 5.72
N PRO A 402 17.46 -1.12 5.06
CA PRO A 402 16.52 -0.18 5.60
C PRO A 402 15.93 -0.69 6.92
N TYR A 403 15.45 0.24 7.73
CA TYR A 403 14.70 -0.10 8.93
C TYR A 403 13.32 -0.67 8.56
N PHE A 404 12.90 -1.71 9.28
CA PHE A 404 11.58 -2.33 9.17
C PHE A 404 10.90 -2.33 10.54
N SER A 405 9.68 -1.79 10.63
CA SER A 405 8.83 -1.88 11.82
C SER A 405 7.96 -3.14 11.83
N LEU A 406 7.65 -3.69 10.66
CA LEU A 406 6.76 -4.85 10.52
C LEU A 406 7.51 -6.18 10.47
N PHE A 407 8.82 -6.16 10.21
CA PHE A 407 9.61 -7.36 9.96
C PHE A 407 10.84 -7.44 10.85
N GLU A 408 11.00 -8.56 11.54
CA GLU A 408 12.18 -8.81 12.34
C GLU A 408 13.40 -9.09 11.46
N PHE A 409 14.54 -8.49 11.82
CA PHE A 409 15.81 -8.63 11.11
C PHE A 409 16.22 -10.10 10.87
N LYS A 410 15.99 -10.97 11.87
CA LYS A 410 16.27 -12.41 11.79
C LYS A 410 15.50 -13.12 10.68
N HIS A 411 14.24 -12.74 10.42
CA HIS A 411 13.42 -13.30 9.34
C HIS A 411 13.98 -12.88 7.97
N ILE A 412 14.37 -11.61 7.85
CA ILE A 412 14.95 -11.06 6.62
C ILE A 412 16.24 -11.78 6.23
N ILE A 413 17.12 -12.01 7.21
CA ILE A 413 18.38 -12.72 6.99
C ILE A 413 18.14 -14.15 6.51
N ALA A 414 17.29 -14.92 7.19
CA ALA A 414 17.00 -16.29 6.80
C ALA A 414 16.44 -16.38 5.37
N MET A 415 15.48 -15.51 5.02
CA MET A 415 14.94 -15.45 3.67
C MET A 415 15.99 -15.07 2.63
N LEU A 416 16.85 -14.10 2.94
CA LEU A 416 17.89 -13.67 2.01
C LEU A 416 18.89 -14.80 1.72
N GLN A 417 19.30 -15.54 2.74
CA GLN A 417 20.19 -16.69 2.59
C GLN A 417 19.54 -17.77 1.71
N ILE A 418 18.28 -18.11 1.96
CA ILE A 418 17.52 -19.06 1.16
C ILE A 418 17.40 -18.59 -0.30
N LEU A 419 17.05 -17.32 -0.52
CA LEU A 419 16.91 -16.74 -1.86
C LEU A 419 18.21 -16.82 -2.65
N ARG A 420 19.34 -16.43 -2.04
CA ARG A 420 20.66 -16.42 -2.66
C ARG A 420 21.09 -17.83 -3.08
N LEU A 421 20.95 -18.82 -2.20
CA LEU A 421 21.25 -20.22 -2.51
C LEU A 421 20.32 -20.75 -3.61
N SER A 422 19.03 -20.41 -3.56
CA SER A 422 18.04 -20.85 -4.54
C SER A 422 18.35 -20.34 -5.94
N ILE A 423 18.77 -19.08 -6.07
CA ILE A 423 19.16 -18.51 -7.37
C ILE A 423 20.48 -19.13 -7.85
N LEU A 424 21.47 -19.22 -6.96
CA LEU A 424 22.81 -19.68 -7.31
C LEU A 424 22.83 -21.09 -7.91
N ILE A 425 22.15 -22.06 -7.28
CA ILE A 425 22.15 -23.44 -7.79
C ILE A 425 21.39 -23.58 -9.12
N ASN A 426 20.57 -22.58 -9.48
CA ASN A 426 19.85 -22.52 -10.73
C ASN A 426 20.54 -21.64 -11.79
N ASN A 427 21.75 -21.11 -11.55
CA ASN A 427 22.47 -20.22 -12.47
C ASN A 427 22.59 -20.77 -13.91
N GLN A 428 22.69 -22.09 -14.05
CA GLN A 428 22.82 -22.76 -15.36
C GLN A 428 21.50 -22.83 -16.15
N ARG A 429 20.37 -22.42 -15.55
CA ARG A 429 19.02 -22.48 -16.14
C ARG A 429 18.65 -23.88 -16.66
N SER A 430 19.12 -24.93 -15.97
CA SER A 430 18.76 -26.32 -16.31
C SER A 430 17.29 -26.57 -16.02
N ASN A 431 16.62 -27.32 -16.90
CA ASN A 431 15.20 -27.61 -16.79
C ASN A 431 14.90 -28.68 -15.71
N ASP A 432 15.88 -29.54 -15.40
CA ASP A 432 15.70 -30.73 -14.57
C ASP A 432 16.72 -30.76 -13.42
N LEU A 433 16.84 -29.66 -12.68
CA LEU A 433 17.67 -29.66 -11.47
C LEU A 433 17.05 -30.62 -10.44
N ASP A 434 17.78 -31.70 -10.15
CA ASP A 434 17.44 -32.61 -9.06
C ASP A 434 17.62 -31.91 -7.71
N LEU A 435 16.51 -31.63 -7.02
CA LEU A 435 16.53 -30.96 -5.73
C LEU A 435 16.94 -31.90 -4.60
N ASP A 436 16.75 -33.22 -4.77
CA ASP A 436 17.11 -34.21 -3.75
C ASP A 436 18.64 -34.35 -3.61
N ALA A 437 19.38 -33.90 -4.63
CA ALA A 437 20.82 -33.72 -4.58
C ALA A 437 21.28 -32.62 -3.61
N PHE A 438 20.38 -31.81 -3.04
CA PHE A 438 20.72 -30.72 -2.13
C PHE A 438 19.97 -30.82 -0.81
N LYS A 439 20.70 -30.70 0.31
CA LYS A 439 20.14 -30.66 1.67
C LYS A 439 20.63 -29.43 2.41
N LEU A 440 19.69 -28.62 2.90
CA LEU A 440 19.98 -27.44 3.69
C LEU A 440 19.91 -27.80 5.17
N ILE A 441 21.01 -27.60 5.89
CA ILE A 441 21.18 -27.96 7.30
C ILE A 441 21.52 -26.71 8.11
N LEU A 442 20.82 -26.48 9.22
CA LEU A 442 21.16 -25.41 10.16
C LEU A 442 22.21 -25.89 11.17
N SER A 443 23.40 -25.29 11.15
CA SER A 443 24.45 -25.67 12.09
C SER A 443 24.20 -25.05 13.47
N GLN A 444 24.16 -25.89 14.51
CA GLN A 444 23.95 -25.46 15.91
C GLN A 444 22.63 -24.68 16.12
N GLU A 445 21.60 -24.96 15.31
CA GLU A 445 20.30 -24.25 15.32
C GLU A 445 20.41 -22.73 15.09
N LYS A 446 21.57 -22.23 14.62
CA LYS A 446 21.78 -20.80 14.35
C LYS A 446 21.40 -20.49 12.91
N PHE A 447 20.39 -19.64 12.72
CA PHE A 447 19.92 -19.25 11.39
C PHE A 447 21.01 -18.63 10.51
N THR A 448 22.07 -18.06 11.07
CA THR A 448 23.19 -17.47 10.29
C THR A 448 24.27 -18.47 9.88
N LYS A 449 24.22 -19.73 10.35
CA LYS A 449 25.19 -20.77 10.04
C LYS A 449 24.50 -21.91 9.29
N VAL A 450 24.68 -21.93 7.97
CA VAL A 450 24.03 -22.90 7.08
C VAL A 450 25.07 -23.83 6.49
N THR A 451 24.75 -25.11 6.43
CA THR A 451 25.50 -26.10 5.67
C THR A 451 24.64 -26.55 4.50
N LEU A 452 25.17 -26.45 3.28
CA LEU A 452 24.55 -27.01 2.09
C LEU A 452 25.28 -28.31 1.77
N ALA A 453 24.64 -29.44 2.09
CA ALA A 453 25.14 -30.76 1.77
C ALA A 453 24.66 -31.15 0.37
N ILE A 454 25.56 -31.66 -0.47
CA ILE A 454 25.31 -31.92 -1.90
C ILE A 454 25.67 -33.37 -2.22
N ASP A 455 24.84 -34.04 -3.02
CA ASP A 455 25.12 -35.39 -3.48
C ASP A 455 26.45 -35.45 -4.26
N LYS A 456 27.29 -36.44 -3.93
CA LYS A 456 28.63 -36.55 -4.53
C LYS A 456 28.60 -36.73 -6.05
N LEU A 457 27.68 -37.54 -6.58
CA LEU A 457 27.55 -37.77 -8.03
C LEU A 457 27.08 -36.50 -8.75
N PHE A 458 26.21 -35.72 -8.11
CA PHE A 458 25.81 -34.42 -8.64
C PHE A 458 27.00 -33.47 -8.77
N VAL A 459 27.85 -33.35 -7.75
CA VAL A 459 29.04 -32.47 -7.77
C VAL A 459 30.04 -32.91 -8.83
N GLU A 460 30.27 -34.21 -9.01
CA GLU A 460 31.19 -34.75 -10.02
C GLU A 460 30.80 -34.31 -11.43
N ASN A 461 29.50 -34.23 -11.71
CA ASN A 461 28.93 -33.80 -12.99
C ASN A 461 28.73 -32.28 -13.12
N ASN A 462 28.72 -31.52 -12.01
CA ASN A 462 28.34 -30.11 -11.97
C ASN A 462 29.38 -29.22 -11.26
N ARG A 463 30.66 -29.38 -11.58
CA ARG A 463 31.79 -28.68 -10.91
C ARG A 463 31.69 -27.15 -10.87
N LEU A 464 31.03 -26.51 -11.84
CA LEU A 464 30.84 -25.05 -11.86
C LEU A 464 29.99 -24.55 -10.68
N ILE A 465 29.01 -25.34 -10.23
CA ILE A 465 28.17 -24.98 -9.08
C ILE A 465 29.03 -24.89 -7.80
N LEU A 466 30.03 -25.77 -7.66
CA LEU A 466 30.93 -25.73 -6.51
C LEU A 466 31.75 -24.43 -6.48
N LEU A 467 32.24 -23.96 -7.63
CA LEU A 467 32.97 -22.68 -7.72
C LEU A 467 32.07 -21.49 -7.37
N ASP A 468 30.83 -21.50 -7.84
CA ASP A 468 29.85 -20.47 -7.48
C ASP A 468 29.57 -20.49 -5.97
N LEU A 469 29.41 -21.67 -5.37
CA LEU A 469 29.19 -21.83 -3.92
C LEU A 469 30.40 -21.41 -3.09
N GLU A 470 31.63 -21.72 -3.51
CA GLU A 470 32.86 -21.24 -2.86
C GLU A 470 32.94 -19.71 -2.87
N GLN A 471 32.52 -19.09 -3.98
CA GLN A 471 32.43 -17.63 -4.06
C GLN A 471 31.34 -17.07 -3.12
N GLU A 472 30.23 -17.79 -2.96
CA GLU A 472 29.17 -17.46 -2.02
C GLU A 472 29.62 -17.58 -0.56
N GLN A 473 30.43 -18.60 -0.22
CA GLN A 473 31.05 -18.73 1.11
C GLN A 473 31.93 -17.51 1.44
N LYS A 474 32.68 -16.98 0.46
CA LYS A 474 33.46 -15.75 0.63
C LYS A 474 32.56 -14.55 0.92
N TYR A 475 31.43 -14.42 0.23
CA TYR A 475 30.47 -13.35 0.50
C TYR A 475 29.87 -13.45 1.91
N TRP A 476 29.50 -14.65 2.36
CA TRP A 476 28.94 -14.85 3.70
C TRP A 476 29.98 -14.59 4.78
N LYS A 477 31.23 -15.04 4.60
CA LYS A 477 32.32 -14.80 5.56
C LYS A 477 32.61 -13.30 5.76
N ALA A 478 32.35 -12.46 4.74
CA ALA A 478 32.50 -11.01 4.85
C ALA A 478 31.37 -10.35 5.66
N VAL A 479 30.24 -11.03 5.87
CA VAL A 479 29.14 -10.56 6.72
C VAL A 479 29.35 -11.08 8.13
N ASN A 480 29.31 -10.19 9.13
CA ASN A 480 29.54 -10.59 10.51
C ASN A 480 28.56 -11.70 10.95
N ASN A 481 29.09 -12.75 11.57
CA ASN A 481 28.35 -13.93 12.07
C ASN A 481 27.65 -14.83 11.03
N TRP A 482 27.87 -14.64 9.73
CA TRP A 482 27.37 -15.56 8.70
C TRP A 482 28.40 -16.64 8.37
N LYS A 483 27.94 -17.86 8.15
CA LYS A 483 28.78 -18.97 7.68
C LYS A 483 27.99 -19.88 6.74
N LEU A 484 28.51 -20.10 5.55
CA LEU A 484 28.08 -21.16 4.64
C LEU A 484 29.16 -22.25 4.65
N SER A 485 28.79 -23.48 5.00
CA SER A 485 29.63 -24.67 4.83
C SER A 485 29.09 -25.48 3.65
N ILE A 486 29.98 -26.09 2.88
CA ILE A 486 29.61 -27.01 1.80
C ILE A 486 30.12 -28.39 2.19
N GLU A 487 29.25 -29.38 2.14
CA GLU A 487 29.56 -30.79 2.45
C GLU A 487 29.07 -31.66 1.30
N THR A 488 29.71 -32.81 1.10
CA THR A 488 29.23 -33.83 0.15
C THR A 488 28.73 -35.04 0.92
N PHE A 489 27.60 -35.61 0.53
CA PHE A 489 27.06 -36.83 1.14
C PHE A 489 26.91 -37.98 0.14
#